data_AF-A0AAU2SGN3-F1
#
_entry.id   AF-A0AAU2SGN3-F1
#
_cell.length_a   1.000
_cell.length_b   1.000
_cell.length_c   1.000
_cell.angle_alpha   90.00
_cell.angle_beta   90.00
_cell.angle_gamma   90.00
#
_symmetry.space_group_name_H-M   'P 1'
#
loop_
_entity.id
_entity.type
_entity.pdbx_description
1 polymer ?
#
loop_
_entity_poly.entity_id
_entity_poly.type
_entity_poly.pdbx_seq_one_letter_code
_entity_poly.pdbx_strand_id
1 'polypeptide(L)'
;MRWLLVVGLFVVLAGLTAALGHQVTKSSSSSPPLPPSTALLTSPHRGEHRGALGEAGGVVPDGVTVFDDAIPAVTRLDPDLLKVLREAATAAADDGVAFYVNSGWRSPEYQDQLLREAVSEYGSEEEAARWVATAATSPHVSGDAVDIGRSDATAWLSTHGAEYGLCQIYENEPWHYELRTEAIDRDCPRMYADPTQDPRMQQ
;
A
#
# COMPACT_ATOMS: atom_id res chain seq x y z
N MET A 1 -6.65 -7.52 39.68
CA MET A 1 -6.06 -8.22 38.52
C MET A 1 -5.58 -7.19 37.52
N ARG A 2 -4.37 -7.39 36.97
CA ARG A 2 -3.67 -6.50 36.03
C ARG A 2 -4.24 -6.69 34.62
N TRP A 3 -4.58 -5.60 33.93
CA TRP A 3 -4.61 -5.59 32.47
C TRP A 3 -3.57 -4.58 32.00
N LEU A 4 -2.57 -5.12 31.29
CA LEU A 4 -1.37 -4.43 30.85
C LEU A 4 -1.73 -3.63 29.59
N LEU A 5 -1.64 -2.30 29.69
CA LEU A 5 -1.52 -1.40 28.55
C LEU A 5 -0.12 -1.60 27.95
N VAL A 6 -0.03 -2.11 26.73
CA VAL A 6 1.22 -2.06 25.95
C VAL A 6 1.12 -0.88 25.01
N VAL A 7 1.65 0.25 25.46
CA VAL A 7 1.94 1.43 24.62
C VAL A 7 3.29 1.16 23.96
N GLY A 8 3.29 0.94 22.63
CA GLY A 8 4.49 0.84 21.81
C GLY A 8 4.94 2.22 21.35
N LEU A 9 5.82 2.85 22.12
CA LEU A 9 6.50 4.11 21.83
C LEU A 9 7.65 3.84 20.83
N PHE A 10 7.59 4.35 19.60
CA PHE A 10 8.77 4.43 18.74
C PHE A 10 9.45 5.79 18.88
N VAL A 11 10.70 5.71 19.34
CA VAL A 11 11.59 6.84 19.64
C VAL A 11 12.18 7.40 18.34
N VAL A 12 11.98 8.70 18.12
CA VAL A 12 12.66 9.49 17.09
C VAL A 12 14.10 9.74 17.54
N LEU A 13 15.08 9.29 16.75
CA LEU A 13 16.49 9.67 16.93
C LEU A 13 16.91 10.66 15.84
N ALA A 14 17.25 11.88 16.28
CA ALA A 14 17.85 12.92 15.49
C ALA A 14 19.30 12.58 15.11
N GLY A 15 19.64 12.75 13.84
CA GLY A 15 21.02 12.70 13.33
C GLY A 15 21.39 14.00 12.64
N LEU A 16 22.15 14.85 13.34
CA LEU A 16 22.86 16.00 12.78
C LEU A 16 24.08 15.53 11.99
N THR A 17 24.27 16.00 10.76
CA THR A 17 25.61 16.03 10.14
C THR A 17 25.92 17.43 9.62
N ALA A 18 26.94 18.02 10.26
CA ALA A 18 27.54 19.28 9.88
C ALA A 18 28.46 19.09 8.67
N ALA A 19 28.41 20.05 7.75
CA ALA A 19 29.41 20.23 6.70
C ALA A 19 30.68 20.87 7.30
N LEU A 20 31.86 20.36 6.94
CA LEU A 20 33.08 21.17 6.77
C LEU A 20 34.13 20.36 6.00
N GLY A 21 34.66 20.92 4.92
CA GLY A 21 35.68 20.30 4.07
C GLY A 21 37.11 20.65 4.47
N HIS A 22 38.06 19.86 3.94
CA HIS A 22 39.40 20.34 3.59
C HIS A 22 40.02 19.49 2.47
N GLN A 23 40.76 20.18 1.61
CA GLN A 23 41.44 19.70 0.40
C GLN A 23 42.91 19.30 0.66
N VAL A 24 43.55 18.79 -0.42
CA VAL A 24 45.01 18.76 -0.74
C VAL A 24 45.72 17.45 -0.28
N THR A 25 46.46 16.63 -1.05
CA THR A 25 47.07 16.66 -2.41
C THR A 25 47.44 15.25 -2.91
N LYS A 26 47.38 15.07 -4.25
CA LYS A 26 48.20 14.27 -5.19
C LYS A 26 48.96 13.02 -4.72
N SER A 27 48.73 11.93 -5.44
CA SER A 27 49.81 11.17 -6.09
C SER A 27 49.33 10.58 -7.42
N SER A 28 50.15 10.76 -8.45
CA SER A 28 49.92 10.37 -9.83
C SER A 28 50.30 8.91 -10.07
N SER A 29 49.52 8.19 -10.87
CA SER A 29 50.02 7.07 -11.67
C SER A 29 49.27 7.00 -13.00
N SER A 30 50.02 6.98 -14.07
CA SER A 30 49.64 7.15 -15.47
C SER A 30 49.26 5.84 -16.20
N SER A 31 48.33 5.97 -17.17
CA SER A 31 48.18 5.25 -18.47
C SER A 31 46.85 4.49 -18.66
N PRO A 32 46.36 4.22 -19.90
CA PRO A 32 46.33 4.97 -21.17
C PRO A 32 44.87 5.26 -21.65
N PRO A 33 44.59 5.94 -22.78
CA PRO A 33 43.21 6.19 -23.22
C PRO A 33 42.63 5.00 -24.02
N LEU A 34 41.38 4.67 -23.76
CA LEU A 34 40.57 3.71 -24.53
C LEU A 34 39.38 4.44 -25.19
N PRO A 35 38.88 3.94 -26.34
CA PRO A 35 38.18 4.71 -27.38
C PRO A 35 36.76 5.14 -26.97
N PRO A 36 36.10 6.05 -27.74
CA PRO A 36 34.72 6.39 -27.48
C PRO A 36 33.85 5.21 -27.91
N SER A 37 33.43 4.38 -26.95
CA SER A 37 32.34 3.43 -27.17
C SER A 37 31.03 4.20 -27.11
N THR A 38 30.65 4.76 -28.26
CA THR A 38 29.25 4.89 -28.64
C THR A 38 28.63 3.50 -28.61
N ALA A 39 28.00 3.14 -27.49
CA ALA A 39 27.06 2.05 -27.40
C ALA A 39 25.83 2.58 -26.66
N LEU A 40 24.86 3.03 -27.45
CA LEU A 40 23.48 3.19 -27.05
C LEU A 40 23.00 1.84 -26.49
N LEU A 41 22.93 1.72 -25.18
CA LEU A 41 22.15 0.70 -24.50
C LEU A 41 21.26 1.42 -23.48
N THR A 42 20.26 2.12 -24.00
CA THR A 42 19.07 2.42 -23.20
C THR A 42 18.37 1.09 -22.98
N SER A 43 18.71 0.40 -21.90
CA SER A 43 18.03 -0.82 -21.47
C SER A 43 16.57 -0.44 -21.15
N PRO A 44 15.57 -0.91 -21.92
CA PRO A 44 14.18 -0.50 -21.70
C PRO A 44 13.68 -0.93 -20.31
N HIS A 45 14.21 -2.05 -19.81
CA HIS A 45 13.81 -2.63 -18.52
C HIS A 45 14.06 -1.75 -17.30
N ARG A 46 15.04 -0.83 -17.30
CA ARG A 46 15.30 0.00 -16.12
C ARG A 46 14.23 1.09 -15.93
N GLY A 47 13.61 1.56 -17.02
CA GLY A 47 12.52 2.52 -16.98
C GLY A 47 11.19 1.86 -16.60
N GLU A 48 10.90 0.70 -17.19
CA GLU A 48 9.68 -0.08 -16.93
C GLU A 48 9.60 -0.56 -15.48
N HIS A 49 10.68 -1.15 -14.96
CA HIS A 49 10.69 -1.66 -13.59
C HIS A 49 10.61 -0.53 -12.55
N ARG A 50 11.15 0.66 -12.87
CA ARG A 50 11.05 1.84 -12.00
C ARG A 50 9.66 2.48 -12.04
N GLY A 51 8.94 2.35 -13.17
CA GLY A 51 7.53 2.74 -13.27
C GLY A 51 6.62 1.77 -12.51
N ALA A 52 6.86 0.47 -12.65
CA ALA A 52 6.09 -0.58 -11.97
C ALA A 52 6.25 -0.60 -10.44
N LEU A 53 7.30 0.05 -9.90
CA LEU A 53 7.51 0.26 -8.46
C LEU A 53 7.27 1.72 -8.03
N GLY A 54 6.75 2.56 -8.93
CA GLY A 54 6.37 3.94 -8.66
C GLY A 54 4.86 4.14 -8.72
N GLU A 55 4.39 5.36 -8.96
CA GLU A 55 2.96 5.67 -9.05
C GLU A 55 2.23 4.83 -10.11
N ALA A 56 2.88 4.56 -11.25
CA ALA A 56 2.36 3.67 -12.29
C ALA A 56 2.16 2.21 -11.83
N GLY A 57 2.87 1.81 -10.78
CA GLY A 57 2.78 0.54 -10.08
C GLY A 57 1.79 0.51 -8.93
N GLY A 58 1.14 1.63 -8.58
CA GLY A 58 0.21 1.70 -7.46
C GLY A 58 0.79 2.29 -6.17
N VAL A 59 2.00 2.88 -6.20
CA VAL A 59 2.47 3.72 -5.09
C VAL A 59 1.55 4.94 -4.97
N VAL A 60 1.12 5.24 -3.75
CA VAL A 60 0.17 6.33 -3.48
C VAL A 60 0.90 7.55 -2.92
N PRO A 61 0.87 8.70 -3.61
CA PRO A 61 1.35 9.97 -3.05
C PRO A 61 0.55 10.41 -1.81
N ASP A 62 1.16 11.28 -1.00
CA ASP A 62 0.50 11.85 0.17
C ASP A 62 -0.75 12.65 -0.23
N GLY A 63 -1.84 12.44 0.50
CA GLY A 63 -3.07 13.22 0.37
C GLY A 63 -4.01 12.77 -0.74
N VAL A 64 -3.72 11.66 -1.42
CA VAL A 64 -4.63 11.05 -2.40
C VAL A 64 -5.92 10.59 -1.73
N THR A 65 -7.02 10.86 -2.41
CA THR A 65 -8.40 10.53 -2.04
C THR A 65 -9.02 9.60 -3.07
N VAL A 66 -10.19 9.05 -2.75
CA VAL A 66 -10.97 8.21 -3.68
C VAL A 66 -11.47 8.97 -4.93
N PHE A 67 -11.36 10.30 -4.95
CA PHE A 67 -11.77 11.15 -6.08
C PHE A 67 -10.63 11.47 -7.06
N ASP A 68 -9.40 11.00 -6.80
CA ASP A 68 -8.26 11.31 -7.66
C ASP A 68 -8.26 10.47 -8.95
N ASP A 69 -8.67 11.08 -10.06
CA ASP A 69 -8.79 10.45 -11.38
C ASP A 69 -7.46 10.33 -12.16
N ALA A 70 -6.34 10.71 -11.55
CA ALA A 70 -5.01 10.64 -12.19
C ALA A 70 -4.10 9.57 -11.59
N ILE A 71 -4.46 9.02 -10.42
CA ILE A 71 -3.59 8.12 -9.67
C ILE A 71 -3.94 6.66 -10.00
N PRO A 72 -2.99 5.85 -10.50
CA PRO A 72 -3.25 4.46 -10.89
C PRO A 72 -3.79 3.59 -9.76
N ALA A 73 -3.35 3.82 -8.52
CA ALA A 73 -3.88 3.13 -7.34
C ALA A 73 -5.39 3.34 -7.15
N VAL A 74 -5.94 4.47 -7.60
CA VAL A 74 -7.38 4.76 -7.52
C VAL A 74 -8.09 4.35 -8.81
N THR A 75 -7.55 4.75 -9.96
CA THR A 75 -8.19 4.59 -11.27
C THR A 75 -8.22 3.16 -11.80
N ARG A 76 -7.41 2.25 -11.22
CA ARG A 76 -7.39 0.82 -11.57
C ARG A 76 -8.06 -0.08 -10.53
N LEU A 77 -8.73 0.52 -9.53
CA LEU A 77 -9.69 -0.25 -8.73
C LEU A 77 -10.80 -0.80 -9.62
N ASP A 78 -11.42 -1.88 -9.17
CA ASP A 78 -12.63 -2.38 -9.79
C ASP A 78 -13.66 -1.22 -9.89
N PRO A 79 -14.29 -1.01 -11.06
CA PRO A 79 -15.19 0.12 -11.27
C PRO A 79 -16.39 0.16 -10.32
N ASP A 80 -16.93 -1.00 -9.92
CA ASP A 80 -18.06 -1.05 -9.00
C ASP A 80 -17.60 -0.71 -7.58
N LEU A 81 -16.43 -1.20 -7.16
CA LEU A 81 -15.79 -0.79 -5.90
C LEU A 81 -15.53 0.73 -5.87
N LEU A 82 -14.88 1.29 -6.90
CA LEU A 82 -14.57 2.72 -6.94
C LEU A 82 -15.84 3.58 -6.90
N LYS A 83 -16.90 3.13 -7.58
CA LYS A 83 -18.19 3.81 -7.56
C LYS A 83 -18.76 3.88 -6.14
N VAL A 84 -18.89 2.75 -5.44
CA VAL A 84 -19.46 2.75 -4.09
C VAL A 84 -18.56 3.45 -3.07
N LEU A 85 -17.24 3.42 -3.24
CA LEU A 85 -16.30 4.21 -2.43
C LEU A 85 -16.56 5.71 -2.55
N ARG A 86 -16.82 6.21 -3.77
CA ARG A 86 -17.12 7.62 -4.01
C ARG A 86 -18.49 8.01 -3.47
N GLU A 87 -19.48 7.13 -3.55
CA GLU A 87 -20.80 7.31 -2.94
C GLU A 87 -20.70 7.40 -1.42
N ALA A 88 -20.01 6.45 -0.78
CA ALA A 88 -19.76 6.44 0.66
C ALA A 88 -18.94 7.66 1.11
N ALA A 89 -17.88 8.03 0.39
CA ALA A 89 -17.08 9.20 0.71
C ALA A 89 -17.86 10.52 0.60
N THR A 90 -18.82 10.59 -0.33
CA THR A 90 -19.71 11.76 -0.45
C THR A 90 -20.62 11.88 0.76
N ALA A 91 -21.18 10.77 1.24
CA ALA A 91 -22.01 10.76 2.44
C ALA A 91 -21.19 11.06 3.72
N ALA A 92 -20.00 10.45 3.84
CA ALA A 92 -19.10 10.67 4.97
C ALA A 92 -18.65 12.15 5.09
N ALA A 93 -18.61 12.88 3.98
CA ALA A 93 -18.28 14.30 3.97
C ALA A 93 -19.30 15.17 4.74
N ASP A 94 -20.58 14.76 4.81
CA ASP A 94 -21.60 15.44 5.61
C ASP A 94 -21.31 15.34 7.12
N ASP A 95 -20.55 14.31 7.54
CA ASP A 95 -20.04 14.13 8.90
C ASP A 95 -18.62 14.71 9.10
N GLY A 96 -18.08 15.40 8.08
CA GLY A 96 -16.74 15.97 8.10
C GLY A 96 -15.61 14.94 7.94
N VAL A 97 -15.92 13.74 7.46
CA VAL A 97 -14.97 12.64 7.24
C VAL A 97 -14.56 12.59 5.77
N ALA A 98 -13.27 12.44 5.49
CA ALA A 98 -12.74 12.33 4.14
C ALA A 98 -11.95 11.03 3.95
N PHE A 99 -12.15 10.38 2.80
CA PHE A 99 -11.52 9.09 2.51
C PHE A 99 -10.20 9.29 1.77
N TYR A 100 -9.11 9.11 2.50
CA TYR A 100 -7.76 9.08 1.93
C TYR A 100 -7.39 7.64 1.59
N VAL A 101 -6.69 7.46 0.48
CA VAL A 101 -6.23 6.15 0.05
C VAL A 101 -4.79 5.99 0.53
N ASN A 102 -4.53 5.00 1.37
CA ASN A 102 -3.16 4.58 1.72
C ASN A 102 -2.62 3.61 0.69
N SER A 103 -3.50 2.77 0.13
CA SER A 103 -3.20 1.87 -0.97
C SER A 103 -4.49 1.52 -1.72
N GLY A 104 -4.42 1.35 -3.03
CA GLY A 104 -5.53 0.84 -3.84
C GLY A 104 -5.04 -0.28 -4.74
N TRP A 105 -5.26 -0.16 -6.04
CA TRP A 105 -4.68 -1.09 -7.00
C TRP A 105 -3.15 -1.10 -6.96
N ARG A 106 -2.54 -2.29 -7.08
CA ARG A 106 -1.08 -2.49 -7.15
C ARG A 106 -0.70 -3.36 -8.34
N SER A 107 0.46 -3.10 -8.93
CA SER A 107 1.06 -4.04 -9.90
C SER A 107 1.53 -5.32 -9.18
N PRO A 108 1.60 -6.46 -9.89
CA PRO A 108 2.22 -7.68 -9.35
C PRO A 108 3.65 -7.43 -8.86
N GLU A 109 4.46 -6.66 -9.59
CA GLU A 109 5.85 -6.38 -9.23
C GLU A 109 5.96 -5.55 -7.94
N TYR A 110 5.04 -4.59 -7.75
CA TYR A 110 4.97 -3.81 -6.51
C TYR A 110 4.51 -4.67 -5.34
N GLN A 111 3.52 -5.54 -5.55
CA GLN A 111 3.06 -6.49 -4.54
C GLN A 111 4.18 -7.45 -4.10
N ASP A 112 4.95 -7.98 -5.05
CA ASP A 112 6.11 -8.84 -4.74
C ASP A 112 7.21 -8.07 -3.98
N GLN A 113 7.38 -6.79 -4.25
CA GLN A 113 8.32 -5.95 -3.50
C GLN A 113 7.85 -5.77 -2.05
N LEU A 114 6.57 -5.46 -1.83
CA LEU A 114 5.99 -5.35 -0.49
C LEU A 114 6.11 -6.66 0.30
N LEU A 115 5.89 -7.80 -0.36
CA LEU A 115 6.05 -9.10 0.31
C LEU A 115 7.50 -9.34 0.75
N ARG A 116 8.49 -9.03 -0.11
CA ARG A 116 9.91 -9.14 0.26
C ARG A 116 10.26 -8.22 1.43
N GLU A 117 9.72 -7.01 1.47
CA GLU A 117 9.91 -6.06 2.56
C GLU A 117 9.30 -6.59 3.86
N ALA A 118 8.07 -7.11 3.82
CA ALA A 118 7.42 -7.73 4.96
C ALA A 118 8.19 -8.95 5.48
N VAL A 119 8.71 -9.82 4.61
CA VAL A 119 9.58 -10.94 5.04
C VAL A 119 10.84 -10.43 5.73
N SER A 120 11.44 -9.35 5.24
CA SER A 120 12.60 -8.75 5.89
C SER A 120 12.27 -8.14 7.26
N GLU A 121 11.07 -7.61 7.42
CA GLU A 121 10.60 -6.97 8.66
C GLU A 121 10.18 -8.01 9.72
N TYR A 122 9.37 -8.99 9.32
CA TYR A 122 8.77 -9.99 10.21
C TYR A 122 9.62 -11.26 10.37
N GLY A 123 10.64 -11.43 9.53
CA GLY A 123 11.66 -12.49 9.66
C GLY A 123 11.31 -13.82 9.01
N SER A 124 10.08 -14.02 8.52
CA SER A 124 9.68 -15.21 7.76
C SER A 124 8.51 -14.90 6.81
N GLU A 125 8.34 -15.74 5.80
CA GLU A 125 7.15 -15.72 4.93
C GLU A 125 5.87 -16.01 5.73
N GLU A 126 5.94 -16.88 6.74
CA GLU A 126 4.79 -17.22 7.59
C GLU A 126 4.28 -16.02 8.39
N GLU A 127 5.18 -15.25 9.00
CA GLU A 127 4.77 -14.05 9.75
C GLU A 127 4.38 -12.90 8.82
N ALA A 128 5.05 -12.75 7.67
CA ALA A 128 4.68 -11.76 6.66
C ALA A 128 3.30 -12.01 6.03
N ALA A 129 2.92 -13.28 5.85
CA ALA A 129 1.63 -13.67 5.26
C ALA A 129 0.42 -13.24 6.09
N ARG A 130 0.63 -12.83 7.35
CA ARG A 130 -0.39 -12.23 8.21
C ARG A 130 -0.75 -10.78 7.85
N TRP A 131 0.00 -10.17 6.92
CA TRP A 131 -0.13 -8.76 6.56
C TRP A 131 -0.03 -8.52 5.05
N VAL A 132 0.73 -9.34 4.33
CA VAL A 132 1.00 -9.12 2.91
C VAL A 132 0.80 -10.41 2.13
N ALA A 133 -0.23 -10.41 1.27
CA ALA A 133 -0.52 -11.49 0.33
C ALA A 133 0.52 -11.56 -0.81
N THR A 134 0.59 -12.71 -1.47
CA THR A 134 1.35 -12.87 -2.72
C THR A 134 0.74 -12.06 -3.87
N ALA A 135 1.51 -11.77 -4.92
CA ALA A 135 0.97 -11.14 -6.11
C ALA A 135 -0.13 -11.96 -6.81
N ALA A 136 -0.14 -13.29 -6.65
CA ALA A 136 -1.14 -14.15 -7.27
C ALA A 136 -2.51 -14.10 -6.56
N THR A 137 -2.51 -13.81 -5.26
CA THR A 137 -3.73 -13.90 -4.42
C THR A 137 -4.21 -12.55 -3.90
N SER A 138 -3.39 -11.49 -3.98
CA SER A 138 -3.72 -10.19 -3.42
C SER A 138 -4.92 -9.52 -4.12
N PRO A 139 -5.97 -9.13 -3.38
CA PRO A 139 -7.10 -8.39 -3.93
C PRO A 139 -6.71 -6.98 -4.43
N HIS A 140 -5.61 -6.40 -3.92
CA HIS A 140 -5.07 -5.16 -4.46
C HIS A 140 -4.56 -5.31 -5.90
N VAL A 141 -4.07 -6.50 -6.28
CA VAL A 141 -3.57 -6.74 -7.64
C VAL A 141 -4.73 -6.84 -8.63
N SER A 142 -5.85 -7.44 -8.24
CA SER A 142 -7.07 -7.48 -9.04
C SER A 142 -7.85 -6.16 -9.03
N GLY A 143 -7.56 -5.26 -8.08
CA GLY A 143 -8.27 -3.99 -7.91
C GLY A 143 -9.51 -4.10 -7.02
N ASP A 144 -9.71 -5.23 -6.34
CA ASP A 144 -10.88 -5.55 -5.53
C ASP A 144 -10.78 -5.08 -4.07
N ALA A 145 -9.67 -4.44 -3.69
CA ALA A 145 -9.44 -3.92 -2.33
C ALA A 145 -8.84 -2.51 -2.32
N VAL A 146 -9.14 -1.80 -1.24
CA VAL A 146 -8.58 -0.49 -0.91
C VAL A 146 -8.22 -0.42 0.58
N ASP A 147 -7.08 0.20 0.87
CA ASP A 147 -6.67 0.57 2.22
C ASP A 147 -7.03 2.04 2.46
N ILE A 148 -7.99 2.27 3.34
CA ILE A 148 -8.45 3.61 3.72
C ILE A 148 -7.61 4.13 4.88
N GLY A 149 -7.02 5.31 4.66
CA GLY A 149 -6.25 6.03 5.65
C GLY A 149 -7.12 6.78 6.63
N ARG A 150 -6.50 7.14 7.77
CA ARG A 150 -7.06 7.87 8.91
C ARG A 150 -8.16 7.11 9.66
N SER A 151 -8.05 7.13 10.99
CA SER A 151 -8.91 6.34 11.87
C SER A 151 -10.36 6.82 11.92
N ASP A 152 -10.62 8.09 11.60
CA ASP A 152 -11.98 8.65 11.48
C ASP A 152 -12.73 8.05 10.29
N ALA A 153 -12.08 7.90 9.14
CA ALA A 153 -12.65 7.24 7.97
C ALA A 153 -12.95 5.76 8.22
N THR A 154 -12.01 5.02 8.82
CA THR A 154 -12.24 3.60 9.16
C THR A 154 -13.32 3.43 10.23
N ALA A 155 -13.43 4.36 11.18
CA ALA A 155 -14.51 4.36 12.17
C ALA A 155 -15.89 4.68 11.56
N TRP A 156 -15.93 5.56 10.57
CA TRP A 156 -17.16 5.83 9.83
C TRP A 156 -17.58 4.60 9.02
N LEU A 157 -16.63 3.98 8.31
CA LEU A 157 -16.87 2.77 7.52
C LEU A 157 -17.25 1.56 8.37
N SER A 158 -16.74 1.41 9.59
CA SER A 158 -17.16 0.32 10.47
C SER A 158 -18.62 0.43 10.91
N THR A 159 -19.20 1.64 10.84
CA THR A 159 -20.59 1.91 11.21
C THR A 159 -21.52 1.88 9.99
N HIS A 160 -21.10 2.48 8.86
CA HIS A 160 -21.95 2.72 7.70
C HIS A 160 -21.56 1.90 6.46
N GLY A 161 -20.37 1.28 6.44
CA GLY A 161 -19.81 0.65 5.25
C GLY A 161 -20.70 -0.45 4.64
N ALA A 162 -21.36 -1.24 5.48
CA ALA A 162 -22.26 -2.30 5.04
C ALA A 162 -23.42 -1.79 4.16
N GLU A 163 -23.91 -0.56 4.38
CA GLU A 163 -24.97 0.06 3.58
C GLU A 163 -24.56 0.27 2.12
N TYR A 164 -23.25 0.34 1.86
CA TYR A 164 -22.63 0.47 0.53
C TYR A 164 -22.01 -0.83 0.02
N GLY A 165 -22.10 -1.91 0.81
CA GLY A 165 -21.37 -3.15 0.55
C GLY A 165 -19.86 -3.07 0.82
N LEU A 166 -19.36 -2.03 1.50
CA LEU A 166 -17.96 -1.87 1.85
C LEU A 166 -17.66 -2.56 3.18
N CYS A 167 -16.91 -3.64 3.13
CA CYS A 167 -16.66 -4.48 4.30
C CYS A 167 -15.18 -4.57 4.65
N GLN A 168 -14.88 -4.39 5.94
CA GLN A 168 -13.60 -4.80 6.51
C GLN A 168 -13.52 -6.33 6.44
N ILE A 169 -12.42 -6.86 5.90
CA ILE A 169 -12.27 -8.31 5.70
C ILE A 169 -11.39 -8.95 6.78
N TYR A 170 -10.39 -8.23 7.28
CA TYR A 170 -9.41 -8.74 8.24
C TYR A 170 -9.46 -7.97 9.55
N GLU A 171 -9.59 -8.66 10.68
CA GLU A 171 -9.68 -8.07 12.02
C GLU A 171 -8.43 -7.27 12.38
N ASN A 172 -7.25 -7.70 11.93
CA ASN A 172 -5.97 -7.03 12.15
C ASN A 172 -5.72 -5.84 11.21
N GLU A 173 -6.57 -5.61 10.21
CA GLU A 173 -6.41 -4.55 9.20
C GLU A 173 -7.68 -3.70 9.12
N PRO A 174 -7.95 -2.82 10.11
CA PRO A 174 -9.12 -1.93 10.11
C PRO A 174 -9.16 -0.94 8.94
N TRP A 175 -8.08 -0.85 8.16
CA TRP A 175 -8.00 -0.03 6.97
C TRP A 175 -8.39 -0.78 5.68
N HIS A 176 -8.39 -2.12 5.65
CA HIS A 176 -8.58 -2.92 4.42
C HIS A 176 -10.06 -3.19 4.15
N TYR A 177 -10.59 -2.62 3.06
CA TYR A 177 -11.99 -2.78 2.64
C TYR A 177 -12.12 -3.39 1.26
N GLU A 178 -13.13 -4.26 1.11
CA GLU A 178 -13.53 -4.85 -0.17
C GLU A 178 -15.04 -4.72 -0.41
N LEU A 179 -15.45 -4.80 -1.67
CA LEU A 179 -16.86 -4.83 -2.03
C LEU A 179 -17.46 -6.21 -1.77
N ARG A 180 -18.58 -6.23 -1.03
CA ARG A 180 -19.45 -7.38 -0.74
C ARG A 180 -20.89 -6.89 -0.91
N THR A 181 -21.42 -6.98 -2.12
CA THR A 181 -22.75 -6.43 -2.45
C THR A 181 -23.86 -7.05 -1.62
N GLU A 182 -23.71 -8.30 -1.18
CA GLU A 182 -24.66 -8.98 -0.29
C GLU A 182 -24.76 -8.32 1.09
N ALA A 183 -23.75 -7.54 1.51
CA ALA A 183 -23.74 -6.89 2.82
C ALA A 183 -24.81 -5.80 2.95
N ILE A 184 -25.29 -5.24 1.84
CA ILE A 184 -26.39 -4.28 1.80
C ILE A 184 -27.67 -4.88 2.39
N ASP A 185 -27.89 -6.19 2.18
CA ASP A 185 -29.08 -6.90 2.66
C ASP A 185 -28.82 -7.79 3.89
N ARG A 186 -27.55 -8.18 4.15
CA ARG A 186 -27.21 -9.29 5.07
C ARG A 186 -26.05 -9.01 6.02
N ASP A 187 -25.65 -7.74 6.18
CA ASP A 187 -24.45 -7.29 6.88
C ASP A 187 -23.14 -7.84 6.28
N CYS A 188 -22.02 -7.26 6.70
CA CYS A 188 -20.71 -7.74 6.27
C CYS A 188 -20.45 -9.19 6.70
N PRO A 189 -19.73 -9.98 5.88
CA PRO A 189 -19.33 -11.32 6.28
C PRO A 189 -18.47 -11.27 7.54
N ARG A 190 -18.43 -12.39 8.27
CA ARG A 190 -17.52 -12.52 9.40
C ARG A 190 -16.07 -12.28 8.93
N MET A 191 -15.38 -11.36 9.61
CA MET A 191 -13.98 -11.09 9.36
C MET A 191 -13.10 -12.32 9.65
N TYR A 192 -12.04 -12.44 8.87
CA TYR A 192 -10.92 -13.32 9.18
C TYR A 192 -10.01 -12.65 10.23
N ALA A 193 -9.31 -13.44 11.03
CA ALA A 193 -8.36 -12.87 12.00
C ALA A 193 -7.22 -12.09 11.31
N ASP A 194 -6.75 -12.64 10.19
CA ASP A 194 -5.75 -12.08 9.28
C ASP A 194 -5.82 -12.82 7.92
N PRO A 195 -5.08 -12.38 6.88
CA PRO A 195 -5.11 -12.99 5.54
C PRO A 195 -4.80 -14.48 5.50
N THR A 196 -4.08 -15.04 6.48
CA THR A 196 -3.76 -16.49 6.48
C THR A 196 -4.99 -17.39 6.64
N GLN A 197 -6.08 -16.83 7.18
CA GLN A 197 -7.36 -17.54 7.34
C GLN A 197 -8.29 -17.41 6.13
N ASP A 198 -7.96 -16.56 5.16
CA ASP A 198 -8.75 -16.37 3.95
C ASP A 198 -8.43 -17.48 2.93
N PRO A 199 -9.42 -18.32 2.54
CA PRO A 199 -9.20 -19.40 1.57
C PRO A 199 -8.64 -18.94 0.23
N ARG A 200 -8.87 -17.68 -0.15
CA ARG A 200 -8.32 -17.09 -1.39
C ARG A 200 -6.78 -17.02 -1.35
N MET A 201 -6.19 -16.91 -0.16
CA MET A 201 -4.74 -16.80 0.06
C MET A 201 -4.01 -18.15 0.09
N GLN A 202 -4.73 -19.27 0.00
CA GLN A 202 -4.18 -20.62 0.16
C GLN A 202 -3.91 -21.35 -1.16
N GLN A 203 -3.87 -20.62 -2.28
CA GLN A 203 -3.73 -21.16 -3.64
C GLN A 203 -2.28 -21.45 -4.04
#